data_AF-A0A6N7QHB2-F1
#
_entry.id   AF-A0A6N7QHB2-F1
#
_cell.length_a   1.000
_cell.length_b   1.000
_cell.length_c   1.000
_cell.angle_alpha   90.00
_cell.angle_beta   90.00
_cell.angle_gamma   90.00
#
_symmetry.space_group_name_H-M   'P 1'
#
loop_
_entity.id
_entity.type
_entity.pdbx_description
1 polymer ?
#
loop_
_entity_poly.entity_id
_entity_poly.type
_entity_poly.pdbx_seq_one_letter_code
_entity_poly.pdbx_strand_id
1 'polypeptide(L)'
;MNYLLLKQDQMPNMAASIKERVNFGSWHLFRDKLKDFFILSADGVLYHLDESGKIVRKIKIEESSGDFDIYYFSDSPRPESLSNLSFVKAA
;
A
#
# COMPACT_ATOMS: atom_id res chain seq x y z
N MET A 1 -12.02 -5.70 4.11
CA MET A 1 -10.95 -4.70 3.97
C MET A 1 -10.30 -4.46 5.32
N ASN A 2 -9.03 -4.87 5.48
CA ASN A 2 -8.26 -4.63 6.70
C ASN A 2 -7.22 -3.53 6.47
N TYR A 3 -6.81 -2.88 7.55
CA TYR A 3 -5.65 -1.98 7.56
C TYR A 3 -4.49 -2.68 8.24
N LEU A 4 -3.40 -2.86 7.50
CA LEU A 4 -2.22 -3.61 7.93
C LEU A 4 -0.99 -2.70 7.94
N LEU A 5 0.02 -3.12 8.71
CA LEU A 5 1.29 -2.41 8.82
C LEU A 5 2.41 -3.22 8.15
N LEU A 6 3.24 -2.54 7.38
CA LEU A 6 4.51 -3.04 6.86
C LEU A 6 5.65 -2.24 7.47
N LYS A 7 6.79 -2.88 7.65
CA LYS A 7 8.02 -2.15 7.89
C LYS A 7 8.54 -1.54 6.61
N GLN A 8 9.28 -0.45 6.72
CA GLN A 8 9.86 0.19 5.54
C GLN A 8 10.89 -0.69 4.80
N ASP A 9 11.57 -1.59 5.52
CA ASP A 9 12.58 -2.51 4.99
C ASP A 9 11.99 -3.65 4.15
N GLN A 10 10.69 -3.95 4.31
CA GLN A 10 9.99 -4.92 3.47
C GLN A 10 9.78 -4.42 2.04
N MET A 11 9.80 -3.11 1.82
CA MET A 11 9.74 -2.50 0.48
C MET A 11 10.96 -1.60 0.22
N PRO A 12 12.16 -2.18 0.09
CA PRO A 12 13.40 -1.40 0.00
C PRO A 12 13.51 -0.63 -1.32
N ASN A 13 12.86 -1.10 -2.38
CA ASN A 13 12.91 -0.47 -3.70
C ASN A 13 11.87 0.63 -3.89
N MET A 14 11.01 0.85 -2.90
CA MET A 14 10.06 1.97 -2.90
C MET A 14 10.74 3.23 -2.36
N ALA A 15 10.67 4.32 -3.11
CA ALA A 15 11.22 5.60 -2.69
C ALA A 15 10.53 6.12 -1.41
N ALA A 16 11.30 6.77 -0.53
CA ALA A 16 10.80 7.30 0.74
C ALA A 16 9.59 8.24 0.55
N SER A 17 9.61 9.09 -0.47
CA SER A 17 8.51 10.01 -0.80
C SER A 17 7.20 9.30 -1.15
N ILE A 18 7.27 8.09 -1.72
CA ILE A 18 6.09 7.25 -1.98
C ILE A 18 5.54 6.71 -0.66
N LYS A 19 6.43 6.20 0.21
CA LYS A 19 6.06 5.67 1.54
C LYS A 19 5.40 6.75 2.40
N GLU A 20 5.94 7.98 2.35
CA GLU A 20 5.35 9.15 3.00
C GLU A 20 3.95 9.42 2.46
N ARG A 21 3.77 9.54 1.14
CA ARG A 21 2.45 9.80 0.53
C ARG A 21 1.42 8.73 0.86
N VAL A 22 1.83 7.47 0.96
CA VAL A 22 0.99 6.36 1.44
C VAL A 22 0.58 6.60 2.89
N ASN A 23 1.53 6.94 3.77
CA ASN A 23 1.27 7.21 5.18
C ASN A 23 0.44 8.47 5.45
N PHE A 24 0.47 9.45 4.54
CA PHE A 24 -0.41 10.62 4.59
C PHE A 24 -1.79 10.36 3.97
N GLY A 25 -2.05 9.16 3.44
CA GLY A 25 -3.32 8.80 2.79
C GLY A 25 -3.58 9.50 1.46
N SER A 26 -2.58 10.22 0.91
CA SER A 26 -2.69 10.84 -0.41
C SER A 26 -2.61 9.78 -1.51
N TRP A 27 -1.76 8.78 -1.32
CA TRP A 27 -1.64 7.59 -2.17
C TRP A 27 -2.04 6.35 -1.37
N HIS A 28 -2.41 5.27 -2.06
CA HIS A 28 -2.89 4.06 -1.41
C HIS A 28 -2.09 2.85 -1.87
N LEU A 29 -1.55 2.10 -0.91
CA LEU A 29 -0.93 0.81 -1.13
C LEU A 29 -1.89 -0.28 -0.67
N PHE A 30 -2.23 -1.22 -1.55
CA PHE A 30 -3.10 -2.33 -1.22
C PHE A 30 -2.63 -3.64 -1.86
N ARG A 31 -2.99 -4.77 -1.27
CA ARG A 31 -2.79 -6.11 -1.84
C ARG A 31 -4.16 -6.70 -2.11
N ASP A 32 -4.31 -7.25 -3.30
CA ASP A 32 -5.49 -8.05 -3.64
C ASP A 32 -5.36 -9.40 -2.90
N LYS A 33 -6.40 -9.85 -2.20
CA LYS A 33 -6.28 -11.12 -1.45
C LYS A 33 -6.28 -12.36 -2.33
N LEU A 34 -6.85 -12.23 -3.52
CA LEU A 34 -6.93 -13.31 -4.51
C LEU A 34 -5.75 -13.29 -5.47
N LYS A 35 -5.08 -12.15 -5.60
CA LYS A 35 -3.91 -12.00 -6.45
C LYS A 35 -2.73 -11.56 -5.62
N ASP A 36 -1.71 -12.40 -5.58
CA ASP A 36 -0.61 -12.27 -4.64
C ASP A 36 0.40 -11.16 -4.99
N PHE A 37 -0.08 -9.94 -5.18
CA PHE A 37 0.73 -8.80 -5.56
C PHE A 37 0.23 -7.49 -4.96
N PHE A 38 1.16 -6.55 -4.81
CA PHE A 38 0.89 -5.21 -4.31
C PHE A 38 0.48 -4.27 -5.44
N ILE A 39 -0.38 -3.32 -5.11
CA ILE A 39 -0.91 -2.30 -6.01
C ILE A 39 -0.74 -0.95 -5.33
N LEU A 40 -0.11 -0.01 -6.04
CA LEU A 40 -0.05 1.38 -5.66
C LEU A 40 -1.01 2.19 -6.51
N SER A 41 -1.97 2.87 -5.87
CA SER A 41 -2.77 3.93 -6.47
C SER A 41 -2.11 5.28 -6.21
N ALA A 42 -1.65 5.90 -7.29
CA ALA A 42 -1.03 7.22 -7.29
C ALA A 42 -1.69 8.09 -8.37
N ASP A 43 -2.33 9.17 -7.93
CA ASP A 43 -2.95 10.19 -8.80
C ASP A 43 -3.91 9.61 -9.86
N GLY A 44 -4.72 8.62 -9.46
CA GLY A 44 -5.69 7.94 -10.34
C GLY A 44 -5.09 6.86 -11.25
N VAL A 45 -3.80 6.57 -11.13
CA VAL A 45 -3.11 5.51 -11.89
C VAL A 45 -2.76 4.36 -10.95
N LEU A 46 -3.01 3.13 -11.41
CA LEU A 46 -2.69 1.90 -10.67
C LEU A 46 -1.39 1.29 -11.19
N TYR A 47 -0.51 0.95 -10.26
CA TYR A 47 0.78 0.31 -10.53
C TYR A 47 0.85 -1.02 -9.81
N HIS A 48 1.13 -2.08 -10.55
CA HIS A 48 1.51 -3.37 -9.99
C HIS A 48 2.95 -3.30 -9.47
N LEU A 49 3.13 -3.66 -8.21
CA LEU A 49 4.40 -3.73 -7.52
C LEU A 49 4.76 -5.19 -7.22
N ASP A 50 6.05 -5.52 -7.30
CA ASP A 50 6.57 -6.75 -6.71
C ASP A 50 6.65 -6.63 -5.17
N GLU A 51 7.03 -7.72 -4.50
CA GLU A 51 7.15 -7.79 -3.05
C GLU A 51 8.15 -6.78 -2.46
N SER A 52 9.15 -6.36 -3.25
CA SER A 52 10.16 -5.37 -2.83
C SER A 52 9.70 -3.92 -2.97
N GLY A 53 8.49 -3.70 -3.52
CA GLY A 53 7.92 -2.39 -3.78
C GLY A 53 8.38 -1.77 -5.12
N LYS A 54 8.97 -2.55 -6.02
CA LYS A 54 9.37 -2.06 -7.36
C LYS A 54 8.17 -2.10 -8.31
N ILE A 55 8.00 -1.03 -9.08
CA ILE A 55 6.98 -0.97 -10.14
C ILE A 55 7.33 -1.97 -11.24
N VAL A 56 6.45 -2.95 -11.45
CA VAL A 56 6.53 -3.92 -12.53
C VAL A 56 5.83 -3.38 -13.78
N ARG A 57 4.58 -2.91 -13.63
CA ARG A 57 3.78 -2.33 -14.74
C ARG A 57 2.61 -1.50 -14.25
N LYS A 58 2.01 -0.73 -15.15
CA LYS A 58 0.68 -0.12 -14.93
C LYS A 58 -0.42 -1.15 -15.16
N ILE A 59 -1.52 -1.05 -14.42
CA ILE A 59 -2.68 -1.95 -14.54
C ILE A 59 -3.99 -1.14 -14.64
N LYS A 60 -5.05 -1.78 -15.13
CA LYS A 60 -6.41 -1.23 -15.08
C LYS A 60 -7.16 -1.70 -13.83
N ILE A 61 -8.15 -0.93 -13.39
CA ILE A 61 -8.96 -1.25 -12.20
C ILE A 61 -9.74 -2.57 -12.36
N GLU A 62 -10.13 -2.90 -13.60
CA GLU A 62 -10.81 -4.14 -13.97
C GLU A 62 -9.95 -5.40 -13.72
N GLU A 63 -8.63 -5.22 -13.55
CA GLU A 63 -7.71 -6.32 -13.24
C GLU A 63 -7.71 -6.69 -11.75
N SER A 64 -8.62 -6.16 -10.94
CA SER A 64 -8.66 -6.47 -9.52
C SER A 64 -9.97 -7.10 -9.04
N SER A 65 -9.85 -7.97 -8.03
CA SER A 65 -10.93 -8.80 -7.50
C SER A 65 -11.88 -8.05 -6.55
N GLY A 66 -11.50 -6.86 -6.06
CA GLY A 66 -12.33 -6.04 -5.18
C GLY A 66 -12.19 -6.33 -3.68
N ASP A 67 -11.53 -7.42 -3.27
CA ASP A 67 -11.18 -7.66 -1.85
C ASP A 67 -9.71 -7.34 -1.58
N PHE A 68 -9.51 -6.24 -0.84
CA PHE A 68 -8.21 -5.65 -0.60
C PHE A 68 -7.89 -5.51 0.87
N ASP A 69 -6.61 -5.65 1.19
CA ASP A 69 -6.04 -5.10 2.41
C ASP A 69 -5.21 -3.87 2.07
N ILE A 70 -5.37 -2.80 2.87
CA ILE A 70 -4.66 -1.54 2.72
C ILE A 70 -3.46 -1.56 3.67
N TYR A 71 -2.30 -1.16 3.16
CA TYR A 71 -1.05 -1.18 3.90
C TYR A 71 -0.53 0.23 4.16
N TYR A 72 -0.02 0.43 5.36
CA TYR A 72 0.73 1.61 5.78
C TYR A 72 2.08 1.17 6.33
N PHE A 73 3.04 2.10 6.38
CA PHE A 73 4.35 1.85 6.94
C PHE A 73 4.37 2.13 8.44
N SER A 74 4.74 1.16 9.26
CA SER A 74 4.81 1.28 10.73
C SER A 74 5.85 2.29 11.18
N ASP A 75 6.95 2.39 10.43
CA ASP A 75 8.13 3.16 10.82
C ASP A 75 8.14 4.55 10.16
N SER A 76 6.98 5.03 9.71
CA SER A 76 6.81 6.37 9.12
C SER A 76 5.75 7.16 9.88
N PRO A 77 5.92 8.49 10.04
CA PRO A 77 4.92 9.33 10.68
C PRO A 77 3.60 9.29 9.91
N ARG A 78 2.48 9.45 10.63
CA ARG A 78 1.13 9.49 10.07
C ARG A 78 0.36 10.67 10.67
N PRO A 79 -0.48 11.36 9.90
CA PRO A 79 -1.29 12.47 10.43
C PRO A 79 -2.32 11.96 11.44
N GLU A 80 -2.66 12.81 12.41
CA GLU A 80 -3.66 12.50 13.45
C GLU A 80 -5.03 12.16 12.86
N SER A 81 -5.38 12.63 11.67
CA SER A 81 -6.62 12.27 10.97
C SER A 81 -6.74 10.77 10.67
N LEU A 82 -5.63 10.04 10.64
CA LEU A 82 -5.58 8.59 10.44
C LEU A 82 -5.39 7.80 11.75
N SER A 83 -5.40 8.48 12.91
CA SER A 83 -5.23 7.85 14.23
C SER A 83 -6.41 6.95 14.64
N ASN A 84 -7.59 7.14 14.04
CA ASN A 84 -8.78 6.33 14.30
C ASN A 84 -8.77 4.97 13.57
N LEU A 85 -7.74 4.69 12.77
CA LEU A 85 -7.61 3.41 12.08
C LEU A 85 -7.12 2.32 13.04
N SER A 86 -7.92 1.29 13.23
CA SER A 86 -7.51 0.06 13.93
C SER A 86 -6.67 -0.81 12.99
N PHE A 87 -5.37 -0.89 13.24
CA PHE A 87 -4.47 -1.75 12.48
C PHE A 87 -4.49 -3.17 13.05
N VAL A 88 -4.68 -4.15 12.18
CA VAL A 88 -4.50 -5.56 12.54
C VAL A 88 -3.04 -5.92 12.26
N LYS A 89 -2.39 -6.62 13.20
CA LYS A 89 -1.04 -7.14 12.96
C LYS A 89 -1.15 -8.20 11.85
N ALA A 90 -0.44 -8.02 10.74
CA ALA A 90 -0.32 -9.07 9.74
C ALA A 90 0.33 -10.29 10.43
N ALA A 91 -0.38 -11.42 10.41
CA ALA A 91 0.08 -12.69 10.98
C ALA A 91 1.15 -13.32 10.08
#